data_AF-A0AA39RJY1-F1
#
_entry.id   AF-A0AA39RJY1-F1
#
_cell.length_a   1.000
_cell.length_b   1.000
_cell.length_c   1.000
_cell.angle_alpha   90.00
_cell.angle_beta   90.00
_cell.angle_gamma   90.00
#
_symmetry.space_group_name_H-M   'P 1'
#
loop_
_entity.id
_entity.type
_entity.pdbx_description
1 polymer ?
#
loop_
_entity_poly.entity_id
_entity_poly.type
_entity_poly.pdbx_seq_one_letter_code
_entity_poly.pdbx_strand_id
1 'polypeptide(L)'
;MVTTLPTVAYEALRDAFIVKTSGVRALSVSIFDTCYHQYSDNFQFPSITFYFLGGPILTLASHGFLIPVDGVETICFAFAPSASELSIIGNVQQAGIQISIDEARGYVGFGPNVC
;
A
#
# COMPACT_ATOMS: atom_id res chain seq x y z
N MET A 1 8.89 -1.67 -6.39
CA MET A 1 9.24 -1.42 -4.97
C MET A 1 7.96 -1.08 -4.22
N VAL A 2 7.79 -1.67 -3.04
CA VAL A 2 6.63 -1.41 -2.19
C VAL A 2 7.02 -0.58 -0.98
N THR A 3 6.02 -0.01 -0.30
CA THR A 3 6.25 0.75 0.94
C THR A 3 6.75 -0.18 2.03
N THR A 4 7.85 0.22 2.67
CA THR A 4 8.40 -0.47 3.83
C THR A 4 8.17 0.37 5.08
N LEU A 5 7.75 -0.28 6.15
CA LEU A 5 7.47 0.35 7.43
C LEU A 5 8.28 -0.34 8.53
N PRO A 6 8.62 0.35 9.63
CA PRO A 6 9.12 -0.32 10.83
C PRO A 6 8.18 -1.47 11.20
N THR A 7 8.73 -2.62 11.60
CA THR A 7 7.95 -3.87 11.78
C THR A 7 6.67 -3.67 12.59
N VAL A 8 6.73 -2.92 13.69
CA VAL A 8 5.56 -2.63 14.54
C VAL A 8 4.44 -1.90 13.78
N ALA A 9 4.79 -0.92 12.95
CA ALA A 9 3.83 -0.18 12.14
C ALA A 9 3.28 -1.03 10.98
N TYR A 10 4.14 -1.84 10.35
CA TYR A 10 3.73 -2.79 9.32
C TYR A 10 2.70 -3.80 9.86
N GLU A 11 3.00 -4.44 10.98
CA GLU A 11 2.13 -5.46 11.59
C GLU A 11 0.77 -4.86 11.96
N ALA A 12 0.76 -3.68 12.60
CA ALA A 12 -0.49 -2.99 12.93
C ALA A 12 -1.36 -2.70 11.69
N LEU A 13 -0.74 -2.22 10.60
CA LEU A 13 -1.45 -1.93 9.35
C LEU A 13 -1.94 -3.23 8.67
N ARG A 14 -1.08 -4.24 8.57
CA ARG A 14 -1.38 -5.54 7.96
C ARG A 14 -2.53 -6.22 8.69
N ASP A 15 -2.48 -6.26 10.02
CA ASP A 15 -3.48 -6.96 10.82
C ASP A 15 -4.84 -6.26 10.71
N ALA A 16 -4.87 -4.92 10.73
CA ALA A 16 -6.07 -4.14 10.46
C ALA A 16 -6.62 -4.36 9.04
N PHE A 17 -5.74 -4.48 8.05
CA PHE A 17 -6.12 -4.81 6.68
C PHE A 17 -6.75 -6.20 6.59
N ILE A 18 -6.14 -7.22 7.22
CA ILE A 18 -6.66 -8.60 7.24
C ILE A 18 -8.05 -8.65 7.88
N VAL A 19 -8.25 -8.01 9.04
CA VAL A 19 -9.56 -7.99 9.73
C VAL A 19 -10.65 -7.36 8.87
N LYS A 20 -10.30 -6.37 8.05
CA LYS A 20 -11.25 -5.64 7.19
C LYS A 20 -11.37 -6.20 5.77
N THR A 21 -10.62 -7.25 5.43
CA THR A 21 -10.65 -7.87 4.11
C THR A 21 -11.42 -9.18 4.17
N SER A 22 -12.40 -9.34 3.28
CA SER A 22 -13.05 -10.62 3.02
C SER A 22 -12.49 -11.24 1.76
N GLY A 23 -12.31 -12.56 1.75
CA GLY A 23 -11.79 -13.29 0.60
C GLY A 23 -11.04 -14.54 1.02
N VAL A 24 -10.72 -15.39 0.04
CA VAL A 24 -9.95 -16.61 0.28
C VAL A 24 -8.46 -16.27 0.33
N ARG A 25 -7.82 -16.57 1.46
CA ARG A 25 -6.38 -16.40 1.63
C ARG A 25 -5.60 -17.31 0.67
N ALA A 26 -4.61 -16.73 0.00
CA ALA A 26 -3.65 -17.46 -0.81
C ALA A 26 -2.33 -17.63 -0.05
N LEU A 27 -1.43 -18.48 -0.57
CA LEU A 27 -0.08 -18.61 -0.05
C LEU A 27 0.68 -17.28 -0.22
N SER A 28 1.57 -16.99 0.75
CA SER A 28 2.51 -15.88 0.66
C SER A 28 3.45 -16.06 -0.53
N VAL A 29 3.84 -14.95 -1.16
CA VAL A 29 4.73 -14.96 -2.33
C VAL A 29 5.86 -13.96 -2.09
N SER A 30 7.11 -14.46 -2.10
CA SER A 30 8.31 -13.63 -1.92
C SER A 30 8.22 -12.81 -0.61
N ILE A 31 8.33 -11.47 -0.70
CA ILE A 31 8.25 -10.54 0.43
C ILE A 31 6.81 -10.26 0.91
N PHE A 32 5.79 -10.77 0.21
CA PHE A 32 4.39 -10.53 0.53
C PHE A 32 3.82 -11.65 1.40
N ASP A 33 3.58 -11.35 2.68
CA ASP A 33 3.00 -12.30 3.63
C ASP A 33 1.46 -12.41 3.55
N THR A 34 0.83 -11.49 2.82
CA THR A 34 -0.62 -11.28 2.83
C THR A 34 -1.16 -11.27 1.42
N CYS A 35 -1.75 -12.39 1.00
CA CYS A 35 -2.26 -12.59 -0.35
C CYS A 35 -3.66 -13.23 -0.35
N TYR A 36 -4.42 -12.98 -1.41
CA TYR A 36 -5.80 -13.43 -1.61
C TYR A 36 -6.02 -13.88 -3.05
N HIS A 37 -6.98 -14.80 -3.25
CA HIS A 37 -7.47 -15.13 -4.58
C HIS A 37 -8.39 -14.04 -5.12
N GLN A 38 -7.97 -13.40 -6.21
CA GLN A 38 -8.62 -12.20 -6.77
C GLN A 38 -10.03 -12.47 -7.29
N TYR A 39 -10.31 -13.69 -7.76
CA TYR A 39 -11.59 -14.11 -8.31
C TYR A 39 -12.48 -14.84 -7.28
N SER A 40 -12.17 -14.73 -5.99
CA SER A 40 -13.08 -15.27 -4.98
C SER A 40 -14.35 -14.41 -4.89
N ASP A 41 -15.51 -15.05 -4.84
CA ASP A 41 -16.84 -14.40 -4.95
C ASP A 41 -17.08 -13.29 -3.90
N ASN A 42 -16.38 -13.35 -2.77
CA ASN A 42 -16.51 -12.41 -1.65
C ASN A 42 -15.26 -11.55 -1.45
N PHE A 43 -14.43 -11.36 -2.47
CA PHE A 43 -13.23 -10.54 -2.33
C PHE A 43 -13.59 -9.05 -2.16
N GLN A 44 -13.40 -8.53 -0.96
CA GLN A 44 -13.58 -7.12 -0.62
C GLN A 44 -12.44 -6.67 0.28
N PHE A 45 -11.96 -5.45 0.09
CA PHE A 45 -10.83 -4.90 0.83
C PHE A 45 -11.12 -3.45 1.24
N PRO A 46 -10.48 -2.97 2.33
CA PRO A 46 -10.65 -1.59 2.79
C PRO A 46 -9.91 -0.60 1.89
N SER A 47 -10.24 0.69 2.03
CA SER A 47 -9.40 1.78 1.53
C SER A 47 -8.21 2.02 2.47
N ILE A 48 -7.10 2.50 1.92
CA ILE A 48 -5.91 2.90 2.71
C ILE A 48 -5.60 4.37 2.44
N THR A 49 -5.37 5.10 3.53
CA THR A 49 -5.17 6.55 3.50
C THR A 49 -4.00 6.95 4.38
N PHE A 50 -3.10 7.76 3.84
CA PHE A 50 -2.06 8.44 4.60
C PHE A 50 -2.55 9.81 5.06
N TYR A 51 -2.33 10.10 6.34
CA TYR A 51 -2.60 11.39 6.95
C TYR A 51 -1.26 12.05 7.27
N PHE A 52 -0.96 13.15 6.58
CA PHE A 52 0.28 13.87 6.78
C PHE A 52 0.10 15.05 7.75
N LEU A 53 1.18 15.36 8.46
CA LEU A 53 1.24 16.57 9.28
C LEU A 53 1.00 17.80 8.39
N GLY A 54 0.22 18.75 8.88
CA GLY A 54 -0.18 19.94 8.12
C GLY A 54 -1.48 19.78 7.33
N GLY A 55 -2.09 18.59 7.34
CA GLY A 55 -3.45 18.37 6.83
C GLY A 55 -3.59 17.65 5.48
N PRO A 56 -2.57 17.46 4.62
CA PRO A 56 -2.73 16.66 3.41
C PRO A 56 -3.18 15.23 3.72
N ILE A 57 -4.17 14.76 2.96
CA ILE A 57 -4.72 13.42 3.04
C ILE A 57 -4.51 12.75 1.68
N LEU A 58 -3.86 11.59 1.67
CA LEU A 58 -3.60 10.83 0.46
C LEU A 58 -4.28 9.46 0.57
N THR A 59 -5.41 9.29 -0.11
CA THR A 59 -6.06 7.99 -0.26
C THR A 59 -5.49 7.26 -1.47
N LEU A 60 -5.00 6.05 -1.24
CA LEU A 60 -4.41 5.22 -2.29
C LEU A 60 -5.51 4.55 -3.11
N ALA A 61 -5.31 4.50 -4.43
CA ALA A 61 -6.06 3.61 -5.29
C ALA A 61 -5.67 2.15 -5.01
N SER A 62 -6.50 1.19 -5.40
CA SER A 62 -6.28 -0.24 -5.14
C SER A 62 -4.91 -0.73 -5.64
N HIS A 63 -4.50 -0.31 -6.83
CA HIS A 63 -3.17 -0.62 -7.41
C HIS A 63 -2.00 -0.04 -6.59
N GLY A 64 -2.26 0.89 -5.69
CA GLY A 64 -1.28 1.48 -4.78
C GLY A 64 -1.05 0.66 -3.51
N PHE A 65 -1.90 -0.33 -3.20
CA PHE A 65 -1.73 -1.19 -2.02
C PHE A 65 -2.02 -2.67 -2.26
N LEU A 66 -2.42 -3.04 -3.46
CA LEU A 66 -2.59 -4.40 -3.92
C LEU A 66 -1.79 -4.61 -5.21
N ILE A 67 -1.02 -5.68 -5.27
CA ILE A 67 -0.18 -6.03 -6.43
C ILE A 67 -0.53 -7.45 -6.93
N PRO A 68 -0.80 -7.64 -8.24
CA PRO A 68 -0.89 -8.96 -8.80
C PRO A 68 0.50 -9.62 -8.79
N VAL A 69 0.56 -10.90 -8.47
CA VAL A 69 1.80 -11.70 -8.53
C VAL A 69 1.66 -12.76 -9.62
N ASP A 70 2.53 -12.72 -10.62
CA ASP A 70 2.39 -13.47 -11.86
C ASP A 70 2.32 -15.00 -11.67
N GLY A 71 1.48 -15.63 -12.48
CA GLY A 71 1.31 -17.09 -12.57
C GLY A 71 0.23 -17.67 -11.66
N VAL A 72 -0.33 -16.87 -10.76
CA VAL A 72 -1.41 -17.27 -9.87
C VAL A 72 -2.48 -16.19 -9.90
N GLU A 73 -3.76 -16.56 -9.81
CA GLU A 73 -4.90 -15.64 -9.68
C GLU A 73 -4.90 -14.97 -8.28
N THR A 74 -3.74 -14.48 -7.87
CA THR A 74 -3.40 -14.04 -6.52
C THR A 74 -3.03 -12.57 -6.54
N ILE A 75 -3.62 -11.83 -5.62
CA ILE A 75 -3.32 -10.44 -5.36
C ILE A 75 -2.79 -10.30 -3.94
N CYS A 76 -1.70 -9.56 -3.77
CA CYS A 76 -0.99 -9.43 -2.51
C CYS A 76 -1.01 -8.01 -1.98
N PHE A 77 -1.05 -7.88 -0.66
CA PHE A 77 -0.93 -6.63 0.06
C PHE A 77 0.48 -6.06 -0.13
N ALA A 78 0.55 -4.88 -0.74
CA ALA A 78 1.79 -4.30 -1.25
C ALA A 78 2.52 -3.45 -0.19
N PHE A 79 2.68 -3.96 1.02
CA PHE A 79 3.51 -3.36 2.08
C PHE A 79 4.47 -4.43 2.62
N ALA A 80 5.59 -4.01 3.20
CA ALA A 80 6.55 -4.93 3.80
C ALA A 80 7.15 -4.39 5.11
N PRO A 81 7.61 -5.26 6.02
CA PRO A 81 8.33 -4.83 7.21
C PRO A 81 9.76 -4.40 6.85
N SER A 82 10.33 -3.54 7.69
CA SER A 82 11.70 -3.07 7.64
C SER A 82 12.35 -3.20 9.01
N ALA A 83 13.61 -3.63 9.03
CA ALA A 83 14.45 -3.59 10.23
C ALA A 83 14.95 -2.17 10.56
N SER A 84 14.71 -1.20 9.67
CA SER A 84 14.99 0.22 9.91
C SER A 84 13.80 0.90 10.58
N GLU A 85 14.08 1.89 11.42
CA GLU A 85 13.08 2.81 11.98
C GLU A 85 12.50 3.80 10.94
N LEU A 86 13.00 3.77 9.70
CA LEU A 86 12.50 4.61 8.61
C LEU A 86 11.30 3.98 7.91
N SER A 87 10.27 4.78 7.70
CA SER A 87 9.17 4.48 6.77
C SER A 87 9.53 5.01 5.38
N ILE A 88 9.46 4.14 4.36
CA ILE A 88 9.79 4.49 2.97
C ILE A 88 8.57 4.26 2.09
N ILE A 89 8.02 5.31 1.50
CA ILE A 89 6.90 5.21 0.54
C ILE A 89 7.43 4.73 -0.81
N GLY A 90 7.08 3.50 -1.18
CA GLY A 90 7.52 2.85 -2.42
C GLY A 90 6.82 3.36 -3.67
N ASN A 91 7.38 3.04 -4.85
CA ASN A 91 6.84 3.52 -6.13
C ASN A 91 5.43 2.97 -6.44
N VAL A 92 5.07 1.80 -5.91
CA VAL A 92 3.70 1.26 -6.04
C VAL A 92 2.68 2.19 -5.39
N GLN A 93 2.94 2.67 -4.17
CA GLN A 93 2.06 3.62 -3.48
C GLN A 93 2.01 5.00 -4.12
N GLN A 94 3.00 5.35 -4.93
CA GLN A 94 3.07 6.62 -5.65
C GLN A 94 2.40 6.55 -7.03
N ALA A 95 2.09 5.35 -7.53
CA ALA A 95 1.58 5.16 -8.88
C ALA A 95 0.22 5.84 -9.08
N GLY A 96 0.11 6.66 -10.13
CA GLY A 96 -1.11 7.40 -10.46
C GLY A 96 -1.33 8.67 -9.61
N ILE A 97 -0.31 9.10 -8.85
CA ILE A 97 -0.31 10.35 -8.08
C ILE A 97 0.75 11.28 -8.70
N GLN A 98 0.38 12.53 -8.94
CA GLN A 98 1.36 13.56 -9.25
C GLN A 98 2.03 14.00 -7.95
N ILE A 99 3.35 13.82 -7.86
CA ILE A 99 4.15 14.26 -6.71
C ILE A 99 4.94 15.49 -7.13
N SER A 100 4.75 16.59 -6.41
CA SER A 100 5.53 17.82 -6.59
C SER A 100 6.44 18.05 -5.39
N ILE A 101 7.64 18.56 -5.64
CA ILE A 101 8.63 18.88 -4.62
C ILE A 101 8.98 20.35 -4.79
N ASP A 102 8.62 21.17 -3.79
CA ASP A 102 9.03 22.57 -3.69
C ASP A 102 10.20 22.65 -2.70
N GLU A 103 11.41 22.50 -3.22
CA GLU A 103 12.63 22.54 -2.41
C GLU A 103 12.86 23.91 -1.76
N ALA A 104 12.45 25.00 -2.42
CA ALA A 104 12.64 26.36 -1.92
C ALA A 104 11.79 26.63 -0.67
N ARG A 105 10.61 26.00 -0.57
CA ARG A 105 9.71 26.14 0.58
C ARG A 105 9.67 24.91 1.49
N GLY A 106 10.33 23.82 1.09
CA GLY A 106 10.39 22.56 1.86
C GLY A 106 9.07 21.78 1.88
N TYR A 107 8.29 21.82 0.80
CA TYR A 107 7.00 21.13 0.72
C TYR A 107 6.99 19.98 -0.29
N VAL A 108 6.18 18.97 0.02
CA VAL A 108 5.81 17.90 -0.92
C VAL A 108 4.29 17.99 -1.15
N GLY A 109 3.90 18.04 -2.42
CA GLY A 109 2.50 18.07 -2.85
C GLY A 109 2.06 16.75 -3.46
N PHE A 110 0.79 16.40 -3.25
CA PHE A 110 0.13 15.24 -3.85
C PHE A 110 -1.09 15.73 -4.65
N GLY A 111 -1.12 15.43 -5.94
CA GLY A 111 -2.20 15.84 -6.84
C GLY A 111 -2.70 14.71 -7.74
N PRO A 112 -3.86 14.90 -8.40
CA PRO A 112 -4.32 13.97 -9.42
C PRO A 112 -3.32 13.90 -10.57
N ASN A 113 -3.11 12.71 -11.12
CA ASN A 113 -2.28 12.53 -12.31
C ASN A 113 -3.05 12.97 -13.56
N VAL A 114 -3.13 14.28 -13.78
CA VAL A 114 -3.66 14.91 -15.01
C VAL A 114 -2.48 15.42 -15.81
N CYS A 115 -2.05 14.62 -16.78
CA CYS A 115 -1.16 15.04 -17.86
C CYS A 115 -1.99 15.55 -19.04
#